data_AF-A0A517YF57-F1
#
_entry.id   AF-A0A517YF57-F1
#
_cell.length_a   1.000
_cell.length_b   1.000
_cell.length_c   1.000
_cell.angle_alpha   90.00
_cell.angle_beta   90.00
_cell.angle_gamma   90.00
#
_symmetry.space_group_name_H-M   'P 1'
#
loop_
_entity.id
_entity.type
_entity.pdbx_description
1 polymer ?
#
loop_
_entity_poly.entity_id
_entity_poly.type
_entity_poly.pdbx_seq_one_letter_code
_entity_poly.pdbx_strand_id
1 'polypeptide(L)'
;MDCTQLTTKQLETLLEQLEPGRQYLMRLEQHVLKSGFPVDDPLRIKVLDLRERSCEVHKLIERLIAARRGHWLGSTWTPGKDDPPEAKQD
;
A
#
# COMPACT_ATOMS: atom_id res chain seq x y z
N MET A 1 5.32 17.04 7.62
CA MET A 1 5.65 16.48 6.29
C MET A 1 4.35 16.41 5.52
N ASP A 2 4.26 17.08 4.37
CA ASP A 2 3.07 17.02 3.52
C ASP A 2 3.15 15.82 2.58
N CYS A 3 2.24 14.86 2.76
CA CYS A 3 2.18 13.65 1.94
C CYS A 3 1.81 13.92 0.47
N THR A 4 1.46 15.17 0.11
CA THR A 4 1.19 15.61 -1.26
C THR A 4 2.46 15.68 -2.12
N GLN A 5 3.64 15.93 -1.52
CA GLN A 5 4.89 16.16 -2.25
C GLN A 5 5.62 14.88 -2.71
N LEU A 6 5.19 13.69 -2.26
CA LEU A 6 5.76 12.43 -2.72
C LEU A 6 5.57 12.28 -4.24
N THR A 7 6.58 11.75 -4.94
CA THR A 7 6.50 11.38 -6.37
C THR A 7 5.93 9.97 -6.54
N THR A 8 5.50 9.60 -7.76
CA THR A 8 5.00 8.25 -8.04
C THR A 8 6.07 7.18 -7.77
N LYS A 9 7.34 7.44 -8.14
CA LYS A 9 8.48 6.56 -7.81
C LYS A 9 8.71 6.44 -6.30
N GLN A 10 8.55 7.51 -5.53
CA GLN A 10 8.64 7.43 -4.06
C GLN A 10 7.49 6.63 -3.45
N LEU A 11 6.28 6.71 -3.99
CA LEU A 11 5.15 5.86 -3.57
C LEU A 11 5.40 4.38 -3.89
N GLU A 12 5.99 4.08 -5.05
CA GLU A 12 6.41 2.73 -5.46
C GLU A 12 7.48 2.18 -4.51
N THR A 13 8.54 2.94 -4.23
CA THR A 13 9.56 2.57 -3.24
C THR A 13 9.00 2.40 -1.82
N LEU A 14 8.01 3.22 -1.41
CA LEU A 14 7.32 3.04 -0.13
C LEU A 14 6.50 1.74 -0.09
N LEU A 15 5.88 1.34 -1.21
CA LEU A 15 5.17 0.06 -1.31
C LEU A 15 6.15 -1.11 -1.13
N GLU A 16 7.30 -1.07 -1.81
CA GLU A 16 8.38 -2.07 -1.71
C GLU A 16 8.96 -2.15 -0.28
N GLN A 17 9.17 -1.01 0.38
CA GLN A 17 9.68 -0.96 1.75
C GLN A 17 8.69 -1.51 2.80
N LEU A 18 7.38 -1.40 2.54
CA LEU A 18 6.33 -1.90 3.44
C LEU A 18 6.03 -3.39 3.25
N GLU A 19 6.32 -3.96 2.09
CA GLU A 19 6.02 -5.36 1.75
C GLU A 19 6.67 -6.38 2.71
N PRO A 20 7.96 -6.27 3.12
CA PRO A 20 8.54 -7.14 4.14
C PRO A 20 7.78 -7.11 5.49
N GLY A 21 7.27 -5.94 5.89
CA GLY A 21 6.46 -5.76 7.09
C GLY A 21 5.09 -6.43 6.97
N ARG A 22 4.41 -6.28 5.83
CA ARG A 22 3.17 -6.99 5.49
C ARG A 22 3.37 -8.51 5.51
N GLN A 23 4.45 -9.02 4.93
CA GLN A 23 4.77 -10.46 4.95
C GLN A 23 5.07 -10.98 6.36
N TYR A 24 5.73 -10.19 7.19
CA TYR A 24 5.92 -10.51 8.61
C TYR A 24 4.58 -10.57 9.37
N LEU A 25 3.68 -9.61 9.15
CA LEU A 25 2.33 -9.61 9.74
C LEU A 25 1.48 -10.80 9.26
N MET A 26 1.56 -11.21 7.99
CA MET A 26 0.89 -12.42 7.51
C MET A 26 1.45 -13.71 8.15
N ARG A 27 2.76 -13.77 8.43
CA ARG A 27 3.37 -14.88 9.18
C ARG A 27 2.95 -14.87 10.65
N LEU A 28 2.85 -13.70 11.29
CA LEU A 28 2.32 -13.55 12.65
C LEU A 28 0.84 -13.94 12.74
N GLU A 29 0.00 -13.50 11.79
CA GLU A 29 -1.41 -13.89 11.68
C GLU A 29 -1.54 -15.42 11.62
N GLN A 30 -0.82 -16.07 10.72
CA GLN A 30 -0.81 -17.53 10.65
C GLN A 30 -0.28 -18.20 11.92
N HIS A 31 0.65 -17.58 12.65
CA HIS A 31 1.13 -18.09 13.92
C HIS A 31 0.05 -17.99 15.01
N VAL A 32 -0.50 -16.80 15.29
CA VAL A 32 -1.49 -16.64 16.37
C VAL A 32 -2.77 -17.44 16.13
N LEU A 33 -3.17 -17.63 14.87
CA LEU A 33 -4.32 -18.48 14.51
C LEU A 33 -4.05 -19.99 14.65
N LYS A 34 -2.77 -20.43 14.64
CA LYS A 34 -2.37 -21.84 14.81
C LYS A 34 -1.94 -22.19 16.24
N SER A 35 -1.39 -21.23 16.98
CA SER A 35 -0.85 -21.42 18.35
C SER A 35 -1.92 -21.55 19.45
N GLY A 36 -3.20 -21.68 19.09
CA GLY A 36 -4.29 -21.97 20.04
C GLY A 36 -4.72 -20.80 20.94
N PHE A 37 -4.24 -19.58 20.69
CA PHE A 37 -4.69 -18.39 21.44
C PHE A 37 -6.22 -18.25 21.34
N PRO A 38 -6.94 -18.01 22.46
CA PRO A 38 -8.39 -17.82 22.44
C PRO A 38 -8.77 -16.56 21.63
N VAL A 39 -10.03 -16.46 21.23
CA VAL A 39 -10.47 -15.44 20.25
C VAL A 39 -10.37 -14.01 20.81
N ASP A 40 -10.56 -13.88 22.12
CA ASP A 40 -10.46 -12.68 22.94
C ASP A 40 -9.03 -12.36 23.42
N ASP A 41 -8.02 -13.16 23.03
CA ASP A 41 -6.63 -12.92 23.41
C ASP A 41 -6.11 -11.56 22.89
N PRO A 42 -5.55 -10.68 23.75
CA PRO A 42 -5.10 -9.36 23.34
C PRO A 42 -4.00 -9.35 22.27
N LEU A 43 -3.11 -10.35 22.24
CA LEU A 43 -2.05 -10.46 21.23
C LEU A 43 -2.65 -10.92 19.89
N ARG A 44 -3.56 -11.91 19.91
CA ARG A 44 -4.30 -12.35 18.73
C ARG A 44 -5.10 -11.21 18.10
N ILE A 45 -5.89 -10.49 18.92
CA ILE A 45 -6.63 -9.29 18.48
C ILE A 45 -5.67 -8.28 17.88
N LYS A 46 -4.55 -7.97 18.56
CA LYS A 46 -3.64 -6.92 18.10
C LYS A 46 -2.87 -7.28 16.82
N VAL A 47 -2.52 -8.55 16.62
CA VAL A 47 -1.91 -9.03 15.37
C VAL A 47 -2.88 -8.91 14.19
N LEU A 48 -4.17 -9.25 14.39
CA LEU A 48 -5.20 -9.11 13.36
C LEU A 48 -5.45 -7.63 13.00
N ASP A 49 -5.59 -6.76 14.00
CA ASP A 49 -5.70 -5.30 13.86
C ASP A 49 -4.52 -4.67 13.09
N LEU A 50 -3.28 -5.06 13.42
CA LEU A 50 -2.09 -4.58 12.71
C LEU A 50 -2.02 -5.08 11.26
N ARG A 51 -2.40 -6.35 11.02
CA ARG A 51 -2.46 -6.95 9.69
C ARG A 51 -3.51 -6.29 8.81
N GLU A 52 -4.69 -5.98 9.35
CA GLU A 52 -5.75 -5.28 8.63
C GLU A 52 -5.30 -3.87 8.21
N ARG A 53 -4.84 -3.04 9.15
CA ARG A 53 -4.30 -1.71 8.87
C ARG A 53 -3.15 -1.72 7.86
N SER A 54 -2.25 -2.72 7.93
CA SER A 54 -1.17 -2.90 6.95
C SER A 54 -1.71 -3.15 5.54
N CYS A 55 -2.79 -3.94 5.41
CA CYS A 55 -3.46 -4.17 4.14
C CYS A 55 -4.17 -2.91 3.60
N GLU A 56 -4.77 -2.10 4.47
CA GLU A 56 -5.36 -0.81 4.09
C GLU A 56 -4.32 0.19 3.59
N VAL A 57 -3.20 0.36 4.31
CA VAL A 57 -2.10 1.25 3.92
C VAL A 57 -1.52 0.83 2.57
N HIS A 58 -1.31 -0.47 2.33
CA HIS A 58 -0.84 -0.98 1.04
C HIS A 58 -1.81 -0.61 -0.09
N LYS A 59 -3.12 -0.88 0.08
CA LYS A 59 -4.18 -0.51 -0.87
C LYS A 59 -4.30 0.99 -1.12
N LEU A 60 -4.04 1.83 -0.12
CA LEU A 60 -4.03 3.29 -0.28
C LEU A 60 -2.85 3.74 -1.15
N ILE A 61 -1.67 3.17 -0.97
CA ILE A 61 -0.49 3.47 -1.80
C ILE A 61 -0.70 2.96 -3.23
N GLU A 62 -1.22 1.74 -3.43
CA GLU A 62 -1.61 1.23 -4.75
C GLU A 62 -2.58 2.17 -5.47
N ARG A 63 -3.61 2.67 -4.78
CA ARG A 63 -4.58 3.64 -5.31
C ARG A 63 -3.95 4.99 -5.66
N LEU A 64 -3.02 5.49 -4.85
CA LEU A 64 -2.30 6.74 -5.12
C LEU A 64 -1.37 6.61 -6.35
N ILE A 65 -0.71 5.46 -6.51
CA ILE A 65 0.09 5.15 -7.72
C ILE A 65 -0.82 5.07 -8.94
N ALA A 66 -1.93 4.32 -8.88
CA ALA A 66 -2.88 4.17 -9.99
C ALA A 66 -3.52 5.50 -10.42
N ALA A 67 -3.89 6.36 -9.46
CA ALA A 67 -4.46 7.68 -9.73
C ALA A 67 -3.45 8.61 -10.44
N ARG A 68 -2.16 8.58 -10.03
CA ARG A 68 -1.09 9.37 -10.65
C ARG A 68 -0.70 8.87 -12.04
N ARG A 69 -0.63 7.55 -12.22
CA ARG A 69 -0.42 6.91 -13.53
C ARG A 69 -1.61 7.05 -14.49
N GLY A 70 -2.72 7.65 -14.05
CA GLY A 70 -3.92 7.82 -14.88
C GLY A 70 -4.57 6.50 -15.29
N HIS A 71 -4.80 5.61 -14.33
CA HIS A 71 -5.52 4.36 -14.54
C HIS A 71 -6.94 4.43 -13.96
N TRP A 72 -7.90 3.90 -14.72
CA TRP A 72 -9.31 3.84 -14.32
C TRP A 72 -9.54 2.93 -13.10
N LEU A 73 -10.51 3.32 -12.29
CA LEU A 73 -11.15 2.48 -11.29
C LEU A 73 -12.60 2.22 -11.74
N GLY A 74 -12.89 1.00 -12.19
CA GLY A 74 -14.19 0.66 -12.79
C GLY A 74 -14.32 1.16 -14.24
N SER A 75 -15.51 1.62 -14.62
CA SER A 75 -15.89 1.89 -16.02
C SER A 75 -15.51 3.28 -16.56
N THR A 76 -14.95 4.15 -15.71
CA THR A 76 -14.89 5.64 -15.89
C THR A 76 -13.40 6.21 -16.28
N TRP A 77 -12.82 5.09 -16.79
CA TRP A 77 -10.22 6.02 -17.98
C TRP A 77 -9.91 7.59 -18.07
N THR A 78 -9.18 8.16 -17.08
CA THR A 78 -8.64 9.52 -17.12
C THR A 78 -7.13 9.51 -17.35
N PRO A 79 -6.58 10.25 -18.34
CA PRO A 79 -5.17 10.19 -18.71
C PRO A 79 -4.23 10.79 -17.66
N GLY A 80 -3.12 10.10 -17.40
CA GLY A 80 -2.02 10.58 -16.57
C GLY A 80 -1.14 11.54 -17.35
N LYS A 81 -1.00 12.78 -16.87
CA LYS A 81 -0.09 13.80 -17.43
C LYS A 81 1.15 13.95 -16.55
N ASP A 82 2.02 12.95 -16.52
CA ASP A 82 3.30 13.03 -15.81
C ASP A 82 4.40 12.17 -16.47
N ASP A 83 4.61 12.40 -17.77
CA ASP A 83 5.96 12.60 -18.30
C ASP A 83 5.92 13.94 -19.07
N PRO A 84 6.75 14.95 -18.73
CA PRO A 84 6.86 16.15 -19.53
C PRO A 84 7.52 15.80 -20.87
N PRO A 85 7.02 16.29 -22.02
CA PRO A 85 7.67 16.03 -23.30
C PRO A 85 9.07 16.63 -23.29
N GLU A 86 10.08 15.78 -23.54
CA GLU A 86 11.48 16.19 -23.60
C GLU A 86 11.63 17.28 -24.68
N ALA A 87 11.98 18.49 -24.25
CA ALA A 87 11.88 19.68 -25.06
C ALA A 87 12.95 19.69 -26.15
N LYS A 88 12.61 19.16 -27.33
CA LYS A 88 13.35 19.39 -28.56
C LYS A 88 13.35 20.89 -28.85
N GLN A 89 14.48 21.52 -28.62
CA GLN A 89 14.78 22.86 -29.14
C GLN A 89 15.48 22.68 -30.49
N ASP A 90 14.97 23.38 -31.50
CA ASP A 90 15.66 23.60 -32.79
C ASP A 90 16.84 24.58 -32.65
#